data_AF-A0AAQ3C114-F1
#
_entry.id   AF-A0AAQ3C114-F1
#
_cell.length_a   1.000
_cell.length_b   1.000
_cell.length_c   1.000
_cell.angle_alpha   90.00
_cell.angle_beta   90.00
_cell.angle_gamma   90.00
#
_symmetry.space_group_name_H-M   'P 1'
#
loop_
_entity.id
_entity.type
_entity.pdbx_description
1 polymer ?
#
loop_
_entity_poly.entity_id
_entity_poly.type
_entity_poly.pdbx_seq_one_letter_code
_entity_poly.pdbx_strand_id
1 'polypeptide(L)'
;MKVFIDGCSWIEVESVKYLLDGCQFSVDYYHDGCNINADDVLIFCLSTMPTLGWASQLGVIDALLRSYGCHIIVLHPQSIPSQAVVLDSRIFSVCGALPVHLIKLMIISAIDIVLHRASLHQIQRDDIKCQESKNQIKELMCSYNARYRSKRLGMKLKSFYGRRLMMVKSLGFNHLHHFRVFTSGVTMIP
;
A
#
# COMPACT_ATOMS: atom_id res chain seq x y z
N MET A 1 16.08 16.25 3.60
CA MET A 1 14.82 15.59 3.22
C MET A 1 14.02 16.52 2.36
N LYS A 2 13.66 16.06 1.16
CA LYS A 2 12.67 16.65 0.28
C LYS A 2 11.42 15.77 0.26
N VAL A 3 10.28 16.38 0.00
CA VAL A 3 9.02 15.67 -0.25
C VAL A 3 8.68 15.83 -1.72
N PHE A 4 8.53 14.71 -2.41
CA PHE A 4 8.06 14.67 -3.79
C PHE A 4 6.58 14.26 -3.80
N ILE A 5 5.77 14.86 -4.67
CA ILE A 5 4.35 14.50 -4.82
C ILE A 5 4.08 14.11 -6.26
N ASP A 6 3.37 12.99 -6.45
CA ASP A 6 2.75 12.59 -7.71
C ASP A 6 1.34 12.04 -7.47
N GLY A 7 0.56 11.83 -8.52
CA GLY A 7 -0.70 11.13 -8.41
C GLY A 7 -1.54 11.12 -9.69
N CYS A 8 -2.67 10.41 -9.63
CA CYS A 8 -3.57 10.31 -10.77
C CYS A 8 -4.49 11.52 -10.94
N SER A 9 -4.68 12.32 -9.90
CA SER A 9 -5.53 13.51 -9.91
C SER A 9 -4.70 14.75 -9.59
N TRP A 10 -4.60 15.66 -10.55
CA TRP A 10 -3.93 16.95 -10.35
C TRP A 10 -4.56 17.75 -9.20
N ILE A 11 -5.89 17.67 -9.04
CA ILE A 11 -6.60 18.35 -7.95
C ILE A 11 -6.15 17.81 -6.59
N GLU A 12 -5.97 16.49 -6.46
CA GLU A 12 -5.51 15.88 -5.22
C GLU A 12 -4.05 16.27 -4.94
N VAL A 13 -3.19 16.19 -5.95
CA VAL A 13 -1.76 16.59 -5.87
C VAL A 13 -1.61 18.03 -5.40
N GLU A 14 -2.30 18.98 -6.04
CA GLU A 14 -2.29 20.39 -5.66
C GLU A 14 -2.84 20.62 -4.26
N SER A 15 -3.91 19.91 -3.90
CA SER A 15 -4.51 20.02 -2.56
C SER A 15 -3.55 19.54 -1.49
N VAL A 16 -2.86 18.41 -1.69
CA VAL A 16 -1.85 17.90 -0.75
C VAL A 16 -0.67 18.85 -0.66
N LYS A 17 -0.17 19.35 -1.80
CA LYS A 17 0.91 20.34 -1.81
C LYS A 17 0.54 21.58 -1.01
N TYR A 18 -0.66 22.12 -1.23
CA TYR A 18 -1.19 23.25 -0.47
C TYR A 18 -1.33 22.95 1.03
N LEU A 19 -1.76 21.73 1.40
CA LEU A 19 -1.88 21.33 2.80
C LEU A 19 -0.54 21.31 3.54
N LEU A 20 0.54 21.03 2.80
CA LEU A 20 1.91 20.99 3.30
C LEU A 20 2.60 22.35 3.20
N ASP A 21 1.95 23.37 2.66
CA ASP A 21 2.49 24.73 2.64
C ASP A 21 2.75 25.25 4.06
N GLY A 22 3.88 25.95 4.23
CA GLY A 22 4.37 26.41 5.52
C GLY A 22 4.94 25.32 6.45
N CYS A 23 5.07 24.07 6.00
CA CYS A 23 5.81 23.04 6.74
C CYS A 23 7.34 23.24 6.59
N GLN A 24 8.14 22.60 7.45
CA GLN A 24 9.60 22.80 7.52
C GLN A 24 10.40 22.13 6.38
N PHE A 25 9.73 21.49 5.42
CA PHE A 25 10.35 20.71 4.35
C PHE A 25 9.93 21.24 2.97
N SER A 26 10.81 21.09 1.98
CA SER A 26 10.51 21.47 0.60
C SER A 26 9.61 20.43 -0.06
N VAL A 27 8.57 20.88 -0.75
CA VAL A 27 7.62 20.04 -1.47
C VAL A 27 7.70 20.31 -2.98
N ASP A 28 8.18 19.33 -3.73
CA ASP A 28 8.36 19.38 -5.19
C ASP A 28 7.46 18.35 -5.89
N TYR A 29 7.19 18.55 -7.18
CA TYR A 29 6.52 17.53 -7.98
C TYR A 29 7.50 16.43 -8.36
N TYR A 30 7.04 15.19 -8.32
CA TYR A 30 7.75 14.09 -8.93
C TYR A 30 7.72 14.22 -10.46
N HIS A 31 8.83 13.86 -11.09
CA HIS A 31 8.90 13.54 -12.50
C HIS A 31 10.01 12.51 -12.71
N ASP A 32 9.96 11.79 -13.83
CA ASP A 32 11.04 10.87 -14.18
C ASP A 32 12.38 11.61 -14.26
N GLY A 33 13.40 11.04 -13.62
CA GLY A 33 14.74 11.64 -13.50
C GLY A 33 14.92 12.55 -12.27
N CYS A 34 13.92 12.69 -11.40
CA CYS A 34 14.10 13.27 -10.07
C CYS A 34 15.21 12.54 -9.30
N ASN A 35 16.13 13.28 -8.68
CA ASN A 35 17.16 12.71 -7.82
C ASN A 35 16.60 12.54 -6.40
N ILE A 36 15.94 11.40 -6.17
CA ILE A 36 15.30 11.05 -4.89
C ILE A 36 16.26 10.17 -4.09
N ASN A 37 16.55 10.57 -2.85
CA ASN A 37 17.41 9.84 -1.93
C ASN A 37 16.57 8.95 -0.98
N ALA A 38 17.24 8.03 -0.29
CA ALA A 38 16.59 7.13 0.67
C ALA A 38 15.90 7.87 1.85
N ASP A 39 16.42 9.04 2.21
CA ASP A 39 15.89 9.89 3.29
C ASP A 39 14.77 10.84 2.81
N ASP A 40 14.47 10.85 1.50
CA ASP A 40 13.38 11.64 0.94
C ASP A 40 12.05 10.87 1.04
N VAL A 41 10.95 11.61 0.93
CA VAL A 41 9.60 11.05 0.99
C VAL A 41 8.89 11.28 -0.34
N LEU A 42 8.31 10.23 -0.91
CA LEU A 42 7.43 10.33 -2.08
C LEU A 42 5.98 10.16 -1.63
N ILE A 43 5.13 11.14 -1.87
CA ILE A 43 3.69 11.06 -1.65
C ILE A 43 3.03 10.71 -2.98
N PHE A 44 2.25 9.63 -2.99
CA PHE A 44 1.53 9.13 -4.16
C PHE A 44 0.02 9.28 -3.94
N CYS A 45 -0.56 10.29 -4.57
CA CYS A 45 -1.96 10.69 -4.50
C CYS A 45 -2.84 9.81 -5.40
N LEU A 46 -3.36 8.72 -4.84
CA LEU A 46 -4.20 7.74 -5.53
C LEU A 46 -5.61 7.64 -4.93
N SER A 47 -6.04 8.58 -4.10
CA SER A 47 -7.33 8.42 -3.41
C SER A 47 -8.54 8.59 -4.32
N THR A 48 -8.37 9.27 -5.46
CA THR A 48 -9.40 9.40 -6.49
C THR A 48 -9.52 8.16 -7.38
N MET A 49 -8.59 7.19 -7.28
CA MET A 49 -8.66 5.99 -8.10
C MET A 49 -9.80 5.06 -7.65
N PRO A 50 -10.45 4.35 -8.58
CA PRO A 50 -11.40 3.31 -8.21
C PRO A 50 -10.71 2.16 -7.48
N THR A 51 -11.41 1.52 -6.56
CA THR A 51 -10.90 0.29 -5.90
C THR A 51 -10.79 -0.89 -6.86
N LEU A 52 -11.60 -0.90 -7.93
CA LEU A 52 -11.51 -1.91 -8.97
C LEU A 52 -10.12 -1.85 -9.64
N GLY A 53 -9.35 -2.91 -9.46
CA GLY A 53 -8.02 -3.07 -10.05
C GLY A 53 -6.94 -2.18 -9.44
N TRP A 54 -7.21 -1.59 -8.27
CA TRP A 54 -6.26 -0.71 -7.59
C TRP A 54 -4.94 -1.42 -7.27
N ALA A 55 -4.95 -2.75 -7.11
CA ALA A 55 -3.73 -3.54 -6.89
C ALA A 55 -2.65 -3.36 -7.97
N SER A 56 -3.02 -2.92 -9.18
CA SER A 56 -2.05 -2.56 -10.24
C SER A 56 -1.04 -1.51 -9.79
N GLN A 57 -1.46 -0.59 -8.91
CA GLN A 57 -0.61 0.47 -8.38
C GLN A 57 0.45 -0.07 -7.43
N LEU A 58 0.23 -1.23 -6.81
CA LEU A 58 1.24 -1.86 -5.95
C LEU A 58 2.52 -2.20 -6.74
N GLY A 59 2.38 -2.57 -8.02
CA GLY A 59 3.55 -2.82 -8.89
C GLY A 59 4.35 -1.55 -9.17
N VAL A 60 3.66 -0.43 -9.38
CA VAL A 60 4.29 0.89 -9.56
C VAL A 60 5.00 1.31 -8.27
N ILE A 61 4.32 1.21 -7.13
CA ILE A 61 4.88 1.53 -5.81
C ILE A 61 6.11 0.68 -5.50
N ASP A 62 6.07 -0.63 -5.76
CA ASP A 62 7.22 -1.53 -5.58
C ASP A 62 8.38 -1.17 -6.51
N ALA A 63 8.11 -0.81 -7.77
CA ALA A 63 9.15 -0.35 -8.70
C ALA A 63 9.81 0.96 -8.23
N LEU A 64 9.03 1.91 -7.71
CA LEU A 64 9.53 3.16 -7.16
C LEU A 64 10.39 2.92 -5.91
N LEU A 65 9.92 2.07 -4.98
CA LEU A 65 10.68 1.68 -3.80
C LEU A 65 12.03 1.05 -4.13
N ARG A 66 12.08 0.19 -5.15
CA ARG A 66 13.32 -0.47 -5.58
C ARG A 66 14.27 0.48 -6.29
N SER A 67 13.72 1.43 -7.06
CA SER A 67 14.51 2.40 -7.81
C SER A 67 15.18 3.43 -6.90
N TYR A 68 14.44 3.96 -5.92
CA TYR A 68 14.90 5.10 -5.12
C TYR A 68 15.28 4.74 -3.68
N GLY A 69 14.82 3.60 -3.15
CA GLY A 69 15.08 3.22 -1.77
C GLY A 69 14.35 4.07 -0.72
N CYS A 70 13.56 5.07 -1.15
CA CYS A 70 12.93 6.08 -0.32
C CYS A 70 11.70 5.58 0.44
N HIS A 71 11.12 6.46 1.26
CA HIS A 71 9.86 6.22 1.94
C HIS A 71 8.70 6.73 1.10
N ILE A 72 7.60 5.97 1.05
CA ILE A 72 6.44 6.30 0.22
C ILE A 72 5.21 6.49 1.10
N ILE A 73 4.49 7.59 0.94
CA ILE A 73 3.17 7.79 1.55
C ILE A 73 2.13 7.64 0.44
N VAL A 74 1.25 6.65 0.54
CA VAL A 74 0.21 6.39 -0.45
C VAL A 74 -1.12 6.88 0.07
N LEU A 75 -1.71 7.88 -0.59
CA LEU A 75 -3.10 8.25 -0.37
C LEU A 75 -3.98 7.29 -1.18
N HIS A 76 -4.93 6.65 -0.52
CA HIS A 76 -5.76 5.61 -1.13
C HIS A 76 -7.26 5.87 -0.87
N PRO A 77 -8.16 5.31 -1.70
CA PRO A 77 -9.60 5.43 -1.47
C PRO A 77 -10.01 4.67 -0.20
N GLN A 78 -11.18 5.02 0.36
CA GLN A 78 -11.71 4.45 1.61
C GLN A 78 -11.79 2.92 1.62
N SER A 79 -12.08 2.34 0.46
CA SER A 79 -12.31 0.91 0.29
C SER A 79 -11.03 0.08 0.13
N ILE A 80 -9.83 0.66 0.19
CA ILE A 80 -8.60 -0.16 0.23
C ILE A 80 -8.43 -0.74 1.63
N PRO A 81 -8.51 -2.07 1.77
CA PRO A 81 -8.50 -2.68 3.07
C PRO A 81 -7.07 -2.87 3.57
N SER A 82 -6.77 -2.20 4.69
CA SER A 82 -5.58 -2.37 5.54
C SER A 82 -4.23 -2.05 4.91
N GLN A 83 -3.36 -1.43 5.71
CA GLN A 83 -1.91 -1.31 5.48
C GLN A 83 -1.24 -2.66 5.17
N ALA A 84 -1.86 -3.79 5.55
CA ALA A 84 -1.31 -5.13 5.32
C ALA A 84 -1.12 -5.53 3.85
N VAL A 85 -1.79 -4.86 2.91
CA VAL A 85 -1.60 -5.07 1.46
C VAL A 85 -0.35 -4.35 0.95
N VAL A 86 0.10 -3.34 1.68
CA VAL A 86 1.20 -2.46 1.35
C VAL A 86 2.39 -2.89 2.21
N LEU A 87 3.15 -3.83 1.67
CA LEU A 87 3.91 -4.82 2.43
C LEU A 87 5.28 -4.33 2.93
N ASP A 88 5.79 -3.23 2.41
CA ASP A 88 7.11 -2.72 2.75
C ASP A 88 7.01 -1.72 3.91
N SER A 89 7.90 -1.83 4.90
CA SER A 89 7.93 -0.98 6.10
C SER A 89 8.18 0.50 5.79
N ARG A 90 8.69 0.80 4.58
CA ARG A 90 8.91 2.16 4.08
C ARG A 90 7.65 2.79 3.49
N ILE A 91 6.55 2.05 3.37
CA ILE A 91 5.29 2.58 2.85
C ILE A 91 4.32 2.90 3.99
N PHE A 92 3.78 4.12 3.96
CA PHE A 92 2.73 4.59 4.84
C PHE A 92 1.44 4.74 4.04
N SER A 93 0.33 4.28 4.60
CA SER A 93 -0.99 4.34 3.95
C SER A 93 -1.85 5.40 4.61
N VAL A 94 -2.40 6.33 3.82
CA VAL A 94 -3.31 7.39 4.29
C VAL A 94 -4.62 7.29 3.52
N CYS A 95 -5.73 7.20 4.25
CA CYS A 95 -7.05 7.16 3.63
C CYS A 95 -7.44 8.58 3.18
N GLY A 96 -7.58 8.80 1.87
CA GLY A 96 -7.94 10.11 1.30
C GLY A 96 -9.41 10.49 1.48
N ALA A 97 -10.24 9.58 2.00
CA ALA A 97 -11.63 9.89 2.39
C ALA A 97 -11.75 10.49 3.80
N LEU A 98 -10.64 10.67 4.51
CA LEU A 98 -10.63 11.31 5.81
C LEU A 98 -10.84 12.83 5.69
N PRO A 99 -11.34 13.49 6.75
CA PRO A 99 -11.30 14.93 6.84
C PRO A 99 -9.88 15.49 6.58
N VAL A 100 -9.82 16.61 5.87
CA VAL A 100 -8.58 17.26 5.43
C VAL A 100 -7.55 17.47 6.55
N HIS A 101 -8.00 17.87 7.74
CA HIS A 101 -7.12 18.05 8.89
C HIS A 101 -6.49 16.74 9.37
N LEU A 102 -7.20 15.61 9.29
CA LEU A 102 -6.66 14.29 9.62
C LEU A 102 -5.69 13.82 8.54
N ILE A 103 -5.97 14.07 7.27
CA ILE A 103 -5.03 13.77 6.17
C ILE A 103 -3.70 14.50 6.43
N LYS A 104 -3.75 15.80 6.72
CA LYS A 104 -2.56 16.60 7.06
C LYS A 104 -1.80 16.01 8.26
N LEU A 105 -2.50 15.70 9.35
CA LEU A 105 -1.88 15.11 10.55
C LEU A 105 -1.22 13.76 10.24
N MET A 106 -1.86 12.90 9.45
CA MET A 106 -1.31 11.59 9.10
C MET A 106 -0.08 11.70 8.19
N ILE A 107 -0.09 12.60 7.21
CA ILE A 107 1.07 12.84 6.34
C ILE A 107 2.24 13.38 7.16
N ILE A 108 2.01 14.40 7.99
CA ILE A 108 3.06 14.97 8.85
C ILE A 108 3.60 13.90 9.80
N SER A 109 2.73 13.15 10.46
CA SER A 109 3.16 12.07 11.37
C SER A 109 3.98 11.00 10.64
N ALA A 110 3.64 10.63 9.40
CA ALA A 110 4.44 9.70 8.62
C ALA A 110 5.82 10.28 8.27
N ILE A 111 5.88 11.55 7.87
CA ILE A 111 7.15 12.26 7.60
C ILE A 111 8.01 12.34 8.87
N ASP A 112 7.41 12.68 10.01
CA ASP A 112 8.11 12.72 11.30
C ASP A 112 8.66 11.35 11.67
N ILE A 113 7.89 10.27 11.44
CA ILE A 113 8.37 8.91 11.63
C ILE A 113 9.60 8.64 10.76
N VAL A 114 9.60 9.04 9.48
CA VAL A 114 10.76 8.87 8.59
C VAL A 114 11.98 9.62 9.13
N LEU A 115 11.81 10.88 9.57
CA LEU A 115 12.87 11.68 10.17
C LEU A 115 13.48 11.04 11.42
N HIS A 116 12.67 10.37 12.23
CA HIS A 116 13.10 9.81 13.52
C HIS A 116 13.47 8.31 13.45
N ARG A 117 13.04 7.59 12.41
CA ARG A 117 13.33 6.15 12.17
C ARG A 117 14.76 5.85 11.72
N ALA A 118 15.62 6.86 11.55
CA ALA A 118 17.06 6.66 11.46
C ALA A 118 17.66 5.96 12.72
N SER A 119 16.86 5.73 13.77
CA SER A 119 17.23 4.96 14.95
C SER A 119 16.24 3.82 15.27
N LEU A 120 16.77 2.58 15.34
CA LEU A 120 16.28 1.39 16.06
C LEU A 120 15.34 0.37 15.35
N HIS A 121 15.91 -0.82 15.12
CA HIS A 121 15.38 -2.20 15.36
C HIS A 121 13.95 -2.65 14.96
N GLN A 122 13.12 -1.86 14.27
CA GLN A 122 11.79 -2.30 13.82
C GLN A 122 11.77 -3.13 12.51
N ILE A 123 12.86 -3.12 11.75
CA ILE A 123 12.91 -3.66 10.38
C ILE A 123 12.63 -5.18 10.32
N GLN A 124 13.13 -5.97 11.27
CA GLN A 124 13.02 -7.44 11.20
C GLN A 124 11.60 -8.01 11.41
N ARG A 125 10.73 -7.35 12.20
CA ARG A 125 9.35 -7.86 12.43
C ARG A 125 8.42 -7.53 11.27
N ASP A 126 8.66 -6.41 10.61
CA ASP A 126 7.85 -5.97 9.47
C ASP A 126 8.11 -6.86 8.24
N ASP A 127 9.34 -7.32 8.05
CA ASP A 127 9.73 -8.26 6.97
C ASP A 127 9.01 -9.62 7.05
N ILE A 128 8.87 -10.19 8.25
CA ILE A 128 8.18 -11.49 8.44
C ILE A 128 6.69 -11.35 8.09
N LYS A 129 6.05 -10.29 8.58
CA LYS A 129 4.62 -10.01 8.33
C LYS A 129 4.36 -9.68 6.86
N CYS A 130 5.29 -8.98 6.22
CA CYS A 130 5.32 -8.74 4.78
C CYS A 130 5.31 -10.06 3.99
N GLN A 131 6.20 -10.99 4.35
CA GLN A 131 6.31 -12.26 3.64
C GLN A 131 5.06 -13.15 3.82
N GLU A 132 4.48 -13.17 5.02
CA GLU A 132 3.23 -13.89 5.29
C GLU A 132 2.06 -13.36 4.45
N SER A 133 1.88 -12.04 4.41
CA SER A 133 0.81 -11.39 3.62
C SER A 133 1.00 -11.61 2.11
N LYS A 134 2.24 -11.56 1.59
CA LYS A 134 2.57 -11.94 0.20
C LYS A 134 2.14 -13.36 -0.12
N ASN A 135 2.46 -14.31 0.77
CA ASN A 135 2.07 -15.71 0.61
C ASN A 135 0.55 -15.90 0.62
N GLN A 136 -0.17 -15.19 1.50
CA GLN A 136 -1.64 -15.21 1.55
C GLN A 136 -2.26 -14.68 0.25
N ILE A 137 -1.76 -13.56 -0.28
CA ILE A 137 -2.22 -12.99 -1.55
C ILE A 137 -2.00 -14.01 -2.69
N LYS A 138 -0.81 -14.61 -2.79
CA LYS A 138 -0.47 -15.62 -3.80
C LYS A 138 -1.40 -16.83 -3.69
N GLU A 139 -1.68 -17.32 -2.48
CA GLU A 139 -2.61 -18.43 -2.25
C GLU A 139 -4.04 -18.07 -2.70
N LEU A 140 -4.53 -16.88 -2.34
CA LEU A 140 -5.87 -16.41 -2.70
C LEU A 140 -6.02 -16.23 -4.22
N MET A 141 -5.03 -15.69 -4.91
CA MET A 141 -5.02 -15.55 -6.38
C MET A 141 -4.98 -16.90 -7.10
N CYS A 142 -4.19 -17.87 -6.60
CA CYS A 142 -4.04 -19.19 -7.21
C CYS A 142 -5.25 -20.14 -7.03
N SER A 143 -6.27 -19.74 -6.27
CA SER A 143 -7.30 -20.63 -5.75
C SER A 143 -8.62 -20.63 -6.55
N TYR A 144 -8.52 -20.61 -7.88
CA TYR A 144 -9.69 -20.72 -8.77
C TYR A 144 -10.46 -22.04 -8.58
N ASN A 145 -9.77 -23.13 -8.21
CA ASN A 145 -10.41 -24.41 -7.90
C ASN A 145 -10.19 -24.83 -6.44
N ALA A 146 -11.12 -24.43 -5.57
CA ALA A 146 -11.08 -24.71 -4.14
C ALA A 146 -11.09 -26.22 -3.82
N ARG A 147 -11.81 -27.03 -4.61
CA ARG A 147 -11.87 -28.49 -4.43
C ARG A 147 -10.54 -29.16 -4.74
N TYR A 148 -9.89 -28.76 -5.83
CA TYR A 148 -8.57 -29.29 -6.18
C TYR A 148 -7.53 -28.94 -5.10
N ARG A 149 -7.51 -27.68 -4.66
CA ARG A 149 -6.57 -27.21 -3.63
C ARG A 149 -6.83 -27.86 -2.27
N SER A 150 -8.09 -28.02 -1.86
CA SER A 150 -8.41 -28.68 -0.60
C SER A 150 -7.94 -30.14 -0.59
N LYS A 151 -8.12 -30.88 -1.71
CA LYS A 151 -7.61 -32.25 -1.87
C LYS A 151 -6.09 -32.30 -1.79
N ARG A 152 -5.39 -31.42 -2.51
CA ARG A 152 -3.92 -31.37 -2.51
C ARG A 152 -3.33 -31.06 -1.13
N LEU A 153 -4.03 -30.28 -0.32
CA LEU A 153 -3.63 -29.94 1.05
C LEU A 153 -4.12 -30.94 2.11
N GLY A 154 -4.83 -32.01 1.72
CA GLY A 154 -5.40 -32.98 2.67
C GLY A 154 -6.49 -32.38 3.58
N MET A 155 -7.11 -31.26 3.18
CA MET A 155 -8.09 -30.54 4.00
C MET A 155 -9.54 -30.81 3.58
N LYS A 156 -10.45 -30.87 4.56
CA LYS A 156 -11.89 -30.81 4.29
C LYS A 156 -12.23 -29.50 3.59
N LEU A 157 -13.14 -29.55 2.61
CA LEU A 157 -13.52 -28.39 1.80
C LEU A 157 -14.05 -27.22 2.66
N LYS A 158 -14.87 -27.51 3.67
CA LYS A 158 -15.36 -26.51 4.64
C LYS A 158 -14.21 -25.81 5.37
N SER A 159 -13.23 -26.57 5.85
CA SER A 159 -12.05 -26.03 6.53
C SER A 159 -11.20 -25.16 5.60
N PHE A 160 -11.08 -25.57 4.33
CA PHE A 160 -10.38 -24.77 3.32
C PHE A 160 -11.08 -23.42 3.05
N TYR A 161 -12.41 -23.40 2.92
CA TYR A 161 -13.16 -22.15 2.81
C TYR A 161 -13.05 -21.28 4.07
N GLY A 162 -13.07 -21.88 5.26
CA GLY A 162 -12.83 -21.18 6.52
C GLY A 162 -11.46 -20.51 6.56
N ARG A 163 -10.40 -21.25 6.21
CA ARG A 163 -9.03 -20.72 6.11
C ARG A 163 -8.93 -19.56 5.11
N ARG A 164 -9.55 -19.70 3.92
CA ARG A 164 -9.59 -18.62 2.93
C ARG A 164 -10.29 -17.37 3.44
N LEU A 165 -11.41 -17.52 4.14
CA LEU A 165 -12.11 -16.38 4.72
C LEU A 165 -11.26 -15.68 5.78
N MET A 166 -10.55 -16.44 6.61
CA MET A 166 -9.61 -15.88 7.59
C MET A 166 -8.48 -15.09 6.91
N MET A 167 -7.89 -15.61 5.83
CA MET A 167 -6.86 -14.90 5.05
C MET A 167 -7.39 -13.60 4.43
N VAL A 168 -8.58 -13.64 3.85
CA VAL A 168 -9.22 -12.45 3.26
C VAL A 168 -9.40 -11.38 4.34
N LYS A 169 -9.90 -11.77 5.53
CA LYS A 169 -10.09 -10.85 6.65
C LYS A 169 -8.77 -10.36 7.25
N SER A 170 -7.72 -11.19 7.34
CA SER A 170 -6.42 -10.76 7.85
C SER A 170 -5.75 -9.73 6.95
N LEU A 171 -5.99 -9.80 5.64
CA LEU A 171 -5.60 -8.78 4.67
C LEU A 171 -6.53 -7.55 4.67
N GLY A 172 -7.51 -7.49 5.58
CA GLY A 172 -8.47 -6.39 5.74
C GLY A 172 -9.71 -6.47 4.85
N PHE A 173 -9.81 -7.43 3.92
CA PHE A 173 -10.93 -7.50 3.00
C PHE A 173 -12.18 -8.09 3.70
N ASN A 174 -13.35 -7.54 3.39
CA ASN A 174 -14.63 -8.05 3.90
C ASN A 174 -14.96 -9.48 3.40
N HIS A 175 -14.71 -9.75 2.12
CA HIS A 175 -15.02 -11.01 1.47
C HIS A 175 -14.15 -11.25 0.24
N LEU A 176 -14.11 -12.49 -0.25
CA LEU A 176 -13.26 -12.88 -1.39
C LEU A 176 -13.56 -12.09 -2.66
N HIS A 177 -14.82 -11.73 -2.90
CA HIS A 177 -15.17 -10.90 -4.05
C HIS A 177 -14.54 -9.50 -3.96
N HIS A 178 -14.47 -8.90 -2.77
CA HIS A 178 -13.82 -7.61 -2.56
C HIS A 178 -12.33 -7.69 -2.90
N PHE A 179 -11.66 -8.75 -2.43
CA PHE A 179 -10.29 -9.06 -2.81
C PHE A 179 -10.12 -9.19 -4.34
N ARG A 180 -11.00 -9.94 -5.01
CA ARG A 180 -10.93 -10.13 -6.47
C ARG A 180 -11.16 -8.86 -7.27
N VAL A 181 -12.07 -8.00 -6.84
CA VAL A 181 -12.31 -6.69 -7.44
C VAL A 181 -11.05 -5.83 -7.32
N PHE A 182 -10.47 -5.80 -6.12
CA PHE A 182 -9.22 -5.09 -5.86
C PHE A 182 -8.04 -5.59 -6.71
N THR A 183 -7.87 -6.91 -6.84
CA THR A 183 -6.79 -7.53 -7.63
C THR A 183 -7.10 -7.69 -9.12
N SER A 184 -8.24 -7.19 -9.59
CA SER A 184 -8.61 -7.34 -11.00
C SER A 184 -7.61 -6.64 -11.92
N GLY A 185 -7.32 -7.22 -13.08
CA GLY A 185 -6.33 -6.67 -14.02
C GLY A 185 -4.86 -6.89 -13.63
N VAL A 186 -4.56 -7.43 -12.43
CA VAL A 186 -3.19 -7.81 -12.06
C VAL A 186 -2.92 -9.26 -12.47
N THR A 187 -2.02 -9.44 -13.43
CA THR A 187 -1.37 -10.74 -13.69
C THR A 187 -0.20 -10.88 -12.72
N MET A 188 0.07 -12.07 -12.19
CA MET A 188 1.16 -12.24 -11.22
C MET A 188 2.47 -11.68 -11.80
N ILE A 189 3.10 -10.75 -11.10
CA ILE A 189 4.55 -10.63 -11.17
C ILE A 189 5.09 -11.93 -10.55
N PRO A 190 5.85 -12.75 -11.30
CA PRO A 190 6.27 -14.10 -10.88
C PRO A 190 6.96 -14.15 -9.51
#